data_AF-A0A1I4YZA5-F1
#
_entry.id   AF-A0A1I4YZA5-F1
#
_cell.length_a   1.000
_cell.length_b   1.000
_cell.length_c   1.000
_cell.angle_alpha   90.00
_cell.angle_beta   90.00
_cell.angle_gamma   90.00
#
_symmetry.space_group_name_H-M   'P 1'
#
loop_
_entity.id
_entity.type
_entity.pdbx_description
1 polymer ?
#
loop_
_entity_poly.entity_id
_entity_poly.type
_entity_poly.pdbx_seq_one_letter_code
_entity_poly.pdbx_strand_id
1 'polypeptide(L)'
;MINQMNKVGFGLAVLWSISSLSLFASDNFTGEWSGQEKNDNGSLYSTLTLKLKQNNNNITGSYCYVTRGGNKIDCPDDNDSNLKGTANGKNALIEFDSSFGGVKGKANLELKDNKVLWKLIKDPENGDFYAPKAYALDKEVNQVDLKSDMKVFSTSDFTITLVNGCGCYYTACDKVKYFGFRNKDGKQITLEGKTTQPVNSNKADGMSFTNGSVDYIVRFNPLVLRVIQGNKTLVEESGKWE
;
A
#
# COMPACT_ATOMS: atom_id res chain seq x y z
N MET A 1 -7.74 42.93 60.71
CA MET A 1 -6.90 41.72 60.49
C MET A 1 -7.80 40.69 59.84
N ILE A 2 -7.86 40.63 58.50
CA ILE A 2 -6.99 39.89 57.57
C ILE A 2 -7.03 38.37 57.78
N ASN A 3 -7.33 37.67 56.68
CA ASN A 3 -7.03 36.28 56.28
C ASN A 3 -7.94 35.14 56.79
N GLN A 4 -8.30 34.12 55.98
CA GLN A 4 -8.25 33.86 54.54
C GLN A 4 -9.33 32.84 54.18
N MET A 5 -9.77 32.89 52.93
CA MET A 5 -10.56 31.88 52.24
C MET A 5 -9.76 30.59 52.01
N ASN A 6 -10.43 29.43 52.02
CA ASN A 6 -10.01 28.29 51.21
C ASN A 6 -11.25 27.70 50.52
N LYS A 7 -11.35 27.90 49.20
CA LYS A 7 -12.30 27.22 48.31
C LYS A 7 -11.63 25.95 47.79
N VAL A 8 -12.22 24.80 48.07
CA VAL A 8 -11.83 23.52 47.46
C VAL A 8 -12.65 23.34 46.18
N GLY A 9 -11.98 23.40 45.02
CA GLY A 9 -12.58 23.12 43.71
C GLY A 9 -12.61 21.62 43.45
N PHE A 10 -13.80 21.08 43.20
CA PHE A 10 -14.00 19.73 42.66
C PHE A 10 -13.67 19.74 41.16
N GLY A 11 -12.55 19.13 40.77
CA GLY A 11 -12.21 18.86 39.37
C GLY A 11 -12.85 17.56 38.90
N LEU A 12 -13.71 17.63 37.89
CA LEU A 12 -14.32 16.49 37.21
C LEU A 12 -13.26 15.82 36.30
N ALA A 13 -12.80 14.62 36.65
CA ALA A 13 -11.90 13.85 35.80
C ALA A 13 -12.70 13.11 34.72
N VAL A 14 -12.68 13.62 33.48
CA VAL A 14 -13.21 12.91 32.31
C VAL A 14 -12.12 11.98 31.80
N LEU A 15 -12.26 10.68 32.08
CA LEU A 15 -11.42 9.63 31.50
C LEU A 15 -11.79 9.46 30.02
N TRP A 16 -10.97 10.03 29.14
CA TRP A 16 -11.02 9.73 27.70
C TRP A 16 -10.49 8.32 27.48
N SER A 17 -11.40 7.36 27.38
CA SER A 17 -11.10 6.01 26.89
C SER A 17 -10.59 6.13 25.46
N ILE A 18 -9.28 5.99 25.30
CA ILE A 18 -8.61 5.85 23.99
C ILE A 18 -9.05 4.50 23.42
N SER A 19 -10.15 4.50 22.67
CA SER A 19 -10.51 3.38 21.83
C SER A 19 -9.42 3.24 20.77
N SER A 20 -8.51 2.30 20.99
CA SER A 20 -7.54 1.86 20.00
C SER A 20 -8.31 1.35 18.79
N LEU A 21 -8.39 2.15 17.73
CA LEU A 21 -8.83 1.67 16.43
C LEU A 21 -7.75 0.72 15.92
N SER A 22 -7.95 -0.57 16.17
CA SER A 22 -7.22 -1.63 15.50
C SER A 22 -7.33 -1.38 14.00
N LEU A 23 -6.19 -1.17 13.34
CA LEU A 23 -6.13 -1.24 11.89
C LEU A 23 -6.50 -2.69 11.53
N PHE A 24 -7.77 -2.93 11.21
CA PHE A 24 -8.20 -4.24 10.74
C PHE A 24 -7.50 -4.48 9.40
N ALA A 25 -6.57 -5.43 9.38
CA ALA A 25 -6.20 -6.07 8.13
C ALA A 25 -7.51 -6.51 7.46
N SER A 26 -7.74 -6.08 6.22
CA SER A 26 -8.92 -6.53 5.50
C SER A 26 -8.76 -8.03 5.26
N ASP A 27 -9.59 -8.84 5.91
CA ASP A 27 -9.67 -10.30 5.72
C ASP A 27 -10.33 -10.62 4.36
N ASN A 28 -9.82 -10.01 3.30
CA ASN A 28 -10.34 -10.08 1.94
C ASN A 28 -9.20 -10.40 0.97
N PHE A 29 -9.43 -11.39 0.11
CA PHE A 29 -8.48 -11.85 -0.90
C PHE A 29 -8.30 -10.88 -2.08
N THR A 30 -9.06 -9.78 -2.14
CA THR A 30 -9.01 -8.82 -3.25
C THR A 30 -7.64 -8.16 -3.39
N GLY A 31 -7.10 -8.22 -4.61
CA GLY A 31 -5.81 -7.66 -4.99
C GLY A 31 -5.09 -8.55 -5.98
N GLU A 32 -3.91 -8.09 -6.39
CA GLU A 32 -2.93 -8.94 -7.06
C GLU A 32 -2.00 -9.51 -5.98
N TRP A 33 -1.58 -10.76 -6.15
CA TRP A 33 -0.69 -11.46 -5.24
C TRP A 33 0.34 -12.20 -6.07
N SER A 34 1.61 -12.12 -5.72
CA SER A 34 2.65 -12.88 -6.41
C SER A 34 3.69 -13.44 -5.46
N GLY A 35 4.43 -14.42 -5.93
CA GLY A 35 5.68 -14.81 -5.31
C GLY A 35 6.62 -15.42 -6.33
N GLN A 36 7.82 -15.74 -5.86
CA GLN A 36 8.90 -16.24 -6.69
C GLN A 36 9.65 -17.37 -5.98
N GLU A 37 10.04 -18.40 -6.74
CA GLU A 37 11.00 -19.40 -6.32
C GLU A 37 12.23 -19.31 -7.21
N LYS A 38 13.41 -19.48 -6.61
CA LYS A 38 14.70 -19.42 -7.30
C LYS A 38 15.41 -20.77 -7.21
N ASN A 39 16.22 -21.08 -8.22
CA ASN A 39 17.16 -22.20 -8.20
C ASN A 39 18.31 -21.90 -7.21
N ASP A 40 19.12 -22.92 -6.90
CA ASP A 40 20.29 -22.81 -6.02
C ASP A 40 21.29 -21.74 -6.47
N ASN A 41 21.39 -21.51 -7.79
CA ASN A 41 22.24 -20.47 -8.37
C ASN A 41 21.62 -19.05 -8.33
N GLY A 42 20.47 -18.89 -7.68
CA GLY A 42 19.75 -17.62 -7.55
C GLY A 42 18.93 -17.20 -8.77
N SER A 43 18.95 -17.97 -9.87
CA SER A 43 18.12 -17.67 -11.05
C SER A 43 16.64 -17.95 -10.77
N LEU A 44 15.76 -17.12 -11.33
CA LEU A 44 14.31 -17.28 -11.17
C LEU A 44 13.84 -18.60 -11.80
N TYR A 45 13.22 -19.45 -10.99
CA TYR A 45 12.72 -20.75 -11.42
C TYR A 45 11.23 -20.70 -11.74
N SER A 46 10.44 -20.15 -10.82
CA SER A 46 8.99 -20.07 -10.96
C SER A 46 8.41 -18.79 -10.37
N THR A 47 7.27 -18.36 -10.89
CA THR A 47 6.42 -17.30 -10.33
C THR A 47 4.97 -17.75 -10.36
N LEU A 48 4.24 -17.51 -9.28
CA LEU A 48 2.79 -17.63 -9.26
C LEU A 48 2.20 -16.24 -9.04
N THR A 49 1.22 -15.86 -9.86
CA THR A 49 0.45 -14.64 -9.71
C THR A 49 -1.04 -14.96 -9.63
N LEU A 50 -1.73 -14.36 -8.67
CA LEU A 50 -3.19 -14.39 -8.53
C LEU A 50 -3.73 -12.97 -8.63
N LYS A 51 -4.68 -12.74 -9.54
CA LYS A 51 -5.45 -11.50 -9.59
C LYS A 51 -6.86 -11.78 -9.12
N LEU A 52 -7.18 -11.39 -7.89
CA LEU A 52 -8.41 -11.80 -7.23
C LEU A 52 -9.33 -10.60 -6.97
N LYS A 53 -10.62 -10.81 -7.19
CA LYS A 53 -11.70 -9.93 -6.78
C LYS A 53 -12.67 -10.73 -5.92
N GLN A 54 -12.92 -10.24 -4.72
CA GLN A 54 -13.89 -10.84 -3.81
C GLN A 54 -15.09 -9.91 -3.63
N ASN A 55 -16.28 -10.44 -3.88
CA ASN A 55 -17.55 -9.80 -3.58
C ASN A 55 -18.30 -10.68 -2.58
N ASN A 56 -18.45 -10.21 -1.33
CA ASN A 56 -18.91 -11.02 -0.20
C ASN A 56 -18.03 -12.28 -0.03
N ASN A 57 -18.62 -13.46 -0.17
CA ASN A 57 -17.90 -14.73 -0.10
C ASN A 57 -17.48 -15.23 -1.48
N ASN A 58 -17.91 -14.61 -2.58
CA ASN A 58 -17.56 -15.09 -3.93
C ASN A 58 -16.21 -14.50 -4.34
N ILE A 59 -15.30 -15.36 -4.80
CA ILE A 59 -14.01 -14.97 -5.39
C ILE A 59 -14.04 -15.29 -6.88
N THR A 60 -13.62 -14.33 -7.69
CA THR A 60 -13.34 -14.48 -9.11
C THR A 60 -11.96 -13.93 -9.41
N GLY A 61 -11.28 -14.45 -10.42
CA GLY A 61 -9.96 -13.96 -10.75
C GLY A 61 -9.24 -14.76 -11.80
N SER A 62 -7.93 -14.55 -11.86
CA SER A 62 -7.03 -15.37 -12.65
C SER A 62 -5.89 -15.91 -11.82
N TYR A 63 -5.41 -17.08 -12.24
CA TYR A 63 -4.20 -17.72 -11.78
C TYR A 63 -3.23 -17.80 -12.97
N CYS A 64 -1.97 -17.41 -12.77
CA CYS A 64 -0.93 -17.47 -13.78
C CYS A 64 0.34 -18.03 -13.15
N TYR A 65 0.80 -19.18 -13.63
CA TYR A 65 2.01 -19.83 -13.14
C TYR A 65 3.05 -19.99 -14.25
N VAL A 66 4.16 -19.30 -14.09
CA VAL A 66 5.33 -19.40 -14.96
C VAL A 66 6.36 -20.26 -14.25
N THR A 67 6.87 -21.29 -14.90
CA THR A 67 7.81 -22.24 -14.28
C THR A 67 8.88 -22.71 -15.26
N ARG A 68 9.88 -23.43 -14.73
CA ARG A 68 11.07 -23.88 -15.46
C ARG A 68 11.80 -22.73 -16.15
N GLY A 69 11.97 -21.62 -15.43
CA GLY A 69 12.65 -20.43 -15.93
C GLY A 69 11.95 -19.79 -17.14
N GLY A 70 10.63 -19.85 -17.19
CA GLY A 70 9.84 -19.26 -18.29
C GLY A 70 9.45 -20.22 -19.41
N ASN A 71 9.97 -21.45 -19.41
CA ASN A 71 9.69 -22.42 -20.49
C ASN A 71 8.28 -23.02 -20.43
N LYS A 72 7.55 -22.83 -19.33
CA LYS A 72 6.15 -23.23 -19.17
C LYS A 72 5.37 -22.06 -18.57
N ILE A 73 4.33 -21.63 -19.27
CA ILE A 73 3.50 -20.47 -18.94
C ILE A 73 2.05 -20.96 -18.87
N ASP A 74 1.59 -21.31 -17.67
CA ASP A 74 0.22 -21.74 -17.39
C ASP A 74 -0.59 -20.51 -16.93
N CYS A 75 -0.92 -19.66 -17.89
CA CYS A 75 -1.62 -18.39 -17.68
C CYS A 75 -2.78 -18.31 -18.68
N PRO A 76 -3.93 -17.75 -18.25
CA PRO A 76 -5.00 -17.42 -19.17
C PRO A 76 -4.59 -16.22 -20.04
N ASP A 77 -5.34 -15.96 -21.11
CA ASP A 77 -5.19 -14.72 -21.87
C ASP A 77 -5.45 -13.50 -20.96
N ASP A 78 -4.89 -12.33 -21.29
CA ASP A 78 -4.76 -11.16 -20.40
C ASP A 78 -6.08 -10.61 -19.79
N ASN A 79 -7.24 -11.03 -20.31
CA ASN A 79 -8.56 -10.62 -19.83
C ASN A 79 -9.45 -11.80 -19.36
N ASP A 80 -8.93 -13.02 -19.40
CA ASP A 80 -9.68 -14.21 -19.08
C ASP A 80 -9.58 -14.56 -17.59
N SER A 81 -10.74 -14.91 -17.02
CA SER A 81 -10.84 -15.42 -15.66
C SER A 81 -10.89 -16.94 -15.72
N ASN A 82 -9.86 -17.59 -15.18
CA ASN A 82 -9.76 -19.05 -15.07
C ASN A 82 -9.84 -19.53 -13.61
N LEU A 83 -10.24 -18.66 -12.68
CA LEU A 83 -10.30 -18.95 -11.25
C LEU A 83 -11.58 -18.41 -10.64
N LYS A 84 -12.28 -19.27 -9.88
CA LYS A 84 -13.46 -18.91 -9.08
C LYS A 84 -13.42 -19.63 -7.74
N GLY A 85 -14.11 -19.13 -6.73
CA GLY A 85 -14.11 -19.78 -5.42
C GLY A 85 -15.05 -19.16 -4.41
N THR A 86 -14.96 -19.67 -3.18
CA THR A 86 -15.74 -19.18 -2.05
C THR A 86 -14.86 -18.97 -0.83
N ALA A 87 -14.90 -17.76 -0.28
CA ALA A 87 -14.23 -17.36 0.94
C ALA A 87 -15.08 -17.69 2.18
N ASN A 88 -14.39 -18.06 3.26
CA ASN A 88 -14.91 -18.20 4.61
C ASN A 88 -13.87 -17.61 5.57
N GLY A 89 -14.01 -16.31 5.85
CA GLY A 89 -13.03 -15.53 6.61
C GLY A 89 -11.67 -15.52 5.91
N LYS A 90 -10.63 -15.97 6.63
CA LYS A 90 -9.25 -16.03 6.13
C LYS A 90 -8.94 -17.21 5.22
N ASN A 91 -9.90 -18.09 4.96
CA ASN A 91 -9.72 -19.24 4.08
C ASN A 91 -10.59 -19.10 2.84
N ALA A 92 -10.16 -19.65 1.71
CA ALA A 92 -10.99 -19.80 0.54
C ALA A 92 -10.73 -21.11 -0.19
N LEU A 93 -11.80 -21.73 -0.66
CA LEU A 93 -11.73 -22.85 -1.59
C LEU A 93 -11.91 -22.32 -3.01
N ILE A 94 -10.94 -22.56 -3.88
CA ILE A 94 -10.98 -22.14 -5.28
C ILE A 94 -10.98 -23.35 -6.23
N GLU A 95 -11.57 -23.14 -7.40
CA GLU A 95 -11.48 -23.98 -8.58
C GLU A 95 -10.79 -23.17 -9.68
N PHE A 96 -9.86 -23.79 -10.40
CA PHE A 96 -9.13 -23.17 -11.49
C PHE A 96 -8.94 -24.10 -12.69
N ASP A 97 -8.76 -23.49 -13.86
CA ASP A 97 -8.48 -24.16 -15.12
C ASP A 97 -7.08 -23.77 -15.65
N SER A 98 -6.35 -24.75 -16.17
CA SER A 98 -5.02 -24.62 -16.77
C SER A 98 -5.12 -24.25 -18.24
N SER A 99 -4.17 -23.44 -18.74
CA SER A 99 -4.08 -23.12 -20.18
C SER A 99 -3.63 -24.32 -21.03
N PHE A 100 -3.23 -25.43 -20.40
CA PHE A 100 -2.84 -26.70 -21.04
C PHE A 100 -4.00 -27.73 -21.09
N GLY A 101 -5.24 -27.27 -20.92
CA GLY A 101 -6.45 -28.07 -21.09
C GLY A 101 -6.91 -28.82 -19.84
N GLY A 102 -6.11 -28.84 -18.76
CA GLY A 102 -6.55 -29.35 -17.47
C GLY A 102 -7.62 -28.45 -16.85
N VAL A 103 -8.75 -29.02 -16.40
CA VAL A 103 -9.89 -28.27 -15.85
C VAL A 103 -10.27 -28.72 -14.44
N LYS A 104 -10.96 -27.86 -13.68
CA LYS A 104 -11.50 -28.17 -12.34
C LYS A 104 -10.44 -28.58 -11.31
N GLY A 105 -9.23 -28.04 -11.43
CA GLY A 105 -8.24 -28.09 -10.36
C GLY A 105 -8.77 -27.39 -9.12
N LYS A 106 -8.38 -27.81 -7.92
CA LYS A 106 -8.81 -27.16 -6.68
C LYS A 106 -7.63 -26.82 -5.80
N ALA A 107 -7.66 -25.64 -5.20
CA ALA A 107 -6.69 -25.19 -4.21
C ALA A 107 -7.37 -24.52 -3.02
N ASN A 108 -6.68 -24.53 -1.88
CA ASN A 108 -7.02 -23.70 -0.73
C ASN A 108 -6.16 -22.44 -0.74
N LEU A 109 -6.77 -21.29 -0.44
CA LEU A 109 -6.08 -20.05 -0.13
C LEU A 109 -6.22 -19.76 1.36
N GLU A 110 -5.13 -19.35 2.02
CA GLU A 110 -5.14 -18.90 3.41
C GLU A 110 -4.49 -17.52 3.52
N LEU A 111 -5.20 -16.55 4.10
CA LEU A 111 -4.66 -15.25 4.49
C LEU A 111 -3.93 -15.37 5.82
N LYS A 112 -2.61 -15.21 5.77
CA LYS A 112 -1.74 -15.28 6.94
C LYS A 112 -0.59 -14.28 6.82
N ASP A 113 -0.39 -13.46 7.84
CA ASP A 113 0.72 -12.50 7.92
C ASP A 113 0.89 -11.61 6.67
N ASN A 114 -0.25 -11.11 6.14
CA ASN A 114 -0.32 -10.31 4.91
C ASN A 114 0.16 -11.04 3.63
N LYS A 115 0.13 -12.37 3.64
CA LYS A 115 0.38 -13.24 2.50
C LYS A 115 -0.87 -14.06 2.17
N VAL A 116 -0.96 -14.50 0.93
CA VAL A 116 -1.85 -15.59 0.52
C VAL A 116 -1.02 -16.86 0.36
N LEU A 117 -1.36 -17.88 1.15
CA LEU A 117 -0.78 -19.21 1.00
C LEU A 117 -1.67 -20.02 0.05
N TRP A 118 -1.11 -20.42 -1.08
CA TRP A 118 -1.73 -21.35 -2.02
C TRP A 118 -1.36 -22.78 -1.65
N LYS A 119 -2.33 -23.69 -1.66
CA LYS A 119 -2.10 -25.14 -1.56
C LYS A 119 -3.02 -25.91 -2.49
N LEU A 120 -2.47 -26.62 -3.46
CA LEU A 120 -3.20 -27.54 -4.33
C LEU A 120 -3.79 -28.68 -3.49
N ILE A 121 -5.09 -28.94 -3.67
CA ILE A 121 -5.80 -30.02 -2.99
C ILE A 121 -6.35 -31.07 -3.96
N LYS A 122 -6.52 -30.70 -5.24
CA LYS A 122 -6.94 -31.61 -6.31
C LYS A 122 -6.32 -31.16 -7.63
N ASP A 123 -5.69 -32.11 -8.32
CA ASP A 123 -5.14 -31.91 -9.65
C ASP A 123 -6.27 -31.63 -10.67
N PRO A 124 -6.05 -30.74 -11.65
CA PRO A 124 -6.92 -30.59 -12.82
C PRO A 124 -7.15 -31.92 -13.58
N GLU A 125 -8.34 -32.06 -14.13
CA GLU A 125 -8.79 -33.22 -14.91
C GLU A 125 -8.64 -32.97 -16.42
N ASN A 126 -8.52 -34.04 -17.21
CA ASN A 126 -8.68 -34.02 -18.68
C ASN A 126 -7.73 -33.08 -19.46
N GLY A 127 -6.51 -32.90 -18.99
CA GLY A 127 -5.45 -32.21 -19.72
C GLY A 127 -4.22 -32.03 -18.85
N ASP A 128 -3.20 -31.37 -19.40
CA ASP A 128 -1.98 -31.06 -18.67
C ASP A 128 -2.20 -29.82 -17.78
N PHE A 129 -1.37 -29.71 -16.74
CA PHE A 129 -1.32 -28.54 -15.87
C PHE A 129 0.07 -28.39 -15.26
N TYR A 130 0.40 -27.18 -14.84
CA TYR A 130 1.69 -26.90 -14.20
C TYR A 130 1.56 -26.24 -12.84
N ALA A 131 0.34 -25.98 -12.36
CA ALA A 131 0.07 -25.37 -11.06
C ALA A 131 0.92 -25.97 -9.92
N PRO A 132 1.47 -25.14 -9.02
CA PRO A 132 2.34 -25.62 -7.96
C PRO A 132 1.54 -26.30 -6.84
N LYS A 133 2.17 -27.24 -6.14
CA LYS A 133 1.57 -27.91 -4.96
C LYS A 133 1.32 -26.94 -3.81
N ALA A 134 2.26 -26.02 -3.59
CA ALA A 134 2.16 -24.99 -2.56
C ALA A 134 2.92 -23.74 -3.01
N TYR A 135 2.51 -22.58 -2.52
CA TYR A 135 3.17 -21.32 -2.81
C TYR A 135 2.84 -20.29 -1.74
N ALA A 136 3.76 -19.36 -1.47
CA ALA A 136 3.51 -18.21 -0.61
C ALA A 136 3.54 -16.94 -1.47
N LEU A 137 2.47 -16.16 -1.38
CA LEU A 137 2.26 -14.98 -2.22
C LEU A 137 2.22 -13.74 -1.36
N ASP A 138 3.06 -12.79 -1.68
CA ASP A 138 2.98 -11.42 -1.19
C ASP A 138 1.91 -10.67 -1.96
N LYS A 139 1.24 -9.72 -1.31
CA LYS A 139 0.32 -8.83 -2.02
C LYS A 139 1.13 -7.99 -2.99
N GLU A 140 0.85 -8.13 -4.28
CA GLU A 140 1.37 -7.21 -5.29
C GLU A 140 0.68 -5.88 -5.06
N VAL A 141 1.47 -4.98 -4.52
CA VAL A 141 1.14 -3.58 -4.42
C VAL A 141 1.35 -3.05 -5.83
N ASN A 142 0.27 -3.02 -6.62
CA ASN A 142 0.25 -2.56 -8.01
C ASN A 142 1.24 -1.42 -8.20
N GLN A 143 2.05 -1.45 -9.25
CA GLN A 143 2.99 -0.38 -9.62
C GLN A 143 2.29 0.93 -10.06
N VAL A 144 1.11 1.23 -9.51
CA VAL A 144 0.50 2.56 -9.38
C VAL A 144 0.76 3.12 -7.96
N ASP A 145 1.11 2.28 -6.99
CA ASP A 145 1.79 2.62 -5.73
C ASP A 145 3.32 2.72 -5.94
N LEU A 146 3.73 3.39 -7.02
CA LEU A 146 5.14 3.55 -7.40
C LEU A 146 5.93 4.18 -6.25
N LYS A 147 6.98 3.45 -5.83
CA LYS A 147 7.92 3.84 -4.80
C LYS A 147 7.22 4.04 -3.46
N SER A 148 7.28 3.02 -2.60
CA SER A 148 6.73 3.14 -1.25
C SER A 148 7.20 4.39 -0.51
N ASP A 149 8.33 4.98 -0.92
CA ASP A 149 8.95 6.21 -0.45
C ASP A 149 8.50 7.50 -1.18
N MET A 150 7.73 7.45 -2.27
CA MET A 150 7.39 8.63 -3.08
C MET A 150 5.88 8.81 -3.26
N LYS A 151 5.46 10.07 -3.39
CA LYS A 151 4.11 10.45 -3.86
C LYS A 151 4.16 11.72 -4.70
N VAL A 152 3.23 11.82 -5.64
CA VAL A 152 3.00 13.04 -6.42
C VAL A 152 1.64 13.62 -6.02
N PHE A 153 1.60 14.94 -5.85
CA PHE A 153 0.33 15.66 -5.71
C PHE A 153 0.33 16.93 -6.56
N SER A 154 -0.87 17.32 -6.96
CA SER A 154 -1.09 18.55 -7.72
C SER A 154 -2.04 19.50 -6.97
N THR A 155 -1.77 20.79 -7.09
CA THR A 155 -2.62 21.91 -6.69
C THR A 155 -3.11 22.66 -7.96
N SER A 156 -3.71 23.84 -7.82
CA SER A 156 -4.04 24.66 -9.00
C SER A 156 -2.76 25.11 -9.72
N ASP A 157 -1.73 25.48 -8.96
CA ASP A 157 -0.57 26.19 -9.48
C ASP A 157 0.70 25.33 -9.56
N PHE A 158 0.71 24.16 -8.90
CA PHE A 158 1.90 23.32 -8.75
C PHE A 158 1.64 21.83 -8.96
N THR A 159 2.63 21.13 -9.51
CA THR A 159 2.77 19.66 -9.43
C THR A 159 4.02 19.35 -8.63
N ILE A 160 3.90 18.51 -7.60
CA ILE A 160 4.94 18.31 -6.59
C ILE A 160 5.16 16.82 -6.38
N THR A 161 6.42 16.40 -6.52
CA THR A 161 6.87 15.07 -6.13
C THR A 161 7.58 15.13 -4.78
N LEU A 162 7.14 14.29 -3.85
CA LEU A 162 7.72 14.13 -2.52
C LEU A 162 8.38 12.75 -2.42
N VAL A 163 9.58 12.68 -1.84
CA VAL A 163 10.35 11.44 -1.68
C VAL A 163 10.87 11.31 -0.25
N ASN A 164 10.74 10.13 0.35
CA ASN A 164 11.18 9.77 1.69
C ASN A 164 12.44 8.91 1.62
N GLY A 165 13.61 9.50 1.85
CA GLY A 165 14.89 8.80 1.76
C GLY A 165 15.14 7.74 2.85
N CYS A 166 14.23 7.58 3.81
CA CYS A 166 14.38 6.65 4.94
C CYS A 166 13.54 5.36 4.79
N GLY A 167 12.80 5.20 3.68
CA GLY A 167 11.94 4.04 3.43
C GLY A 167 10.50 4.46 3.13
N CYS A 168 9.51 3.72 3.64
CA CYS A 168 8.10 3.96 3.34
C CYS A 168 7.70 5.44 3.58
N TYR A 169 6.78 5.95 2.77
CA TYR A 169 6.47 7.37 2.60
C TYR A 169 6.06 8.04 3.90
N TYR A 170 5.29 7.32 4.72
CA TYR A 170 4.80 7.80 6.02
C TYR A 170 5.76 7.51 7.19
N THR A 171 6.98 7.04 6.94
CA THR A 171 7.99 6.82 7.98
C THR A 171 8.60 8.17 8.38
N ALA A 172 8.76 8.43 9.68
CA ALA A 172 9.51 9.59 10.14
C ALA A 172 10.93 9.61 9.52
N CYS A 173 11.32 10.74 8.93
CA CYS A 173 12.56 10.86 8.18
C CYS A 173 13.10 12.28 8.19
N ASP A 174 14.42 12.43 8.33
CA ASP A 174 15.16 13.70 8.26
C ASP A 174 15.81 13.92 6.88
N LYS A 175 15.58 13.02 5.93
CA LYS A 175 16.13 13.02 4.57
C LYS A 175 15.02 12.88 3.53
N VAL A 176 14.14 13.88 3.46
CA VAL A 176 13.09 13.92 2.42
C VAL A 176 13.45 14.91 1.32
N LYS A 177 12.92 14.68 0.11
CA LYS A 177 13.11 15.56 -1.05
C LYS A 177 11.78 16.05 -1.60
N TYR A 178 11.79 17.29 -2.06
CA TYR A 178 10.69 17.96 -2.73
C TYR A 178 11.15 18.36 -4.13
N PHE A 179 10.40 17.97 -5.16
CA PHE A 179 10.58 18.43 -6.53
C PHE A 179 9.32 19.14 -6.96
N GLY A 180 9.36 20.47 -7.00
CA GLY A 180 8.22 21.30 -7.38
C GLY A 180 8.34 21.76 -8.81
N PHE A 181 7.23 21.67 -9.54
CA PHE A 181 7.03 22.23 -10.87
C PHE A 181 5.88 23.22 -10.80
N ARG A 182 6.09 24.45 -11.26
CA ARG A 182 5.05 25.49 -11.30
C ARG A 182 4.34 25.46 -12.64
N ASN A 183 3.04 25.16 -12.62
CA ASN A 183 2.25 24.83 -13.81
C ASN A 183 2.20 25.98 -14.83
N LYS A 184 2.11 27.23 -14.35
CA LYS A 184 1.92 28.40 -15.23
C LYS A 184 3.12 28.73 -16.12
N ASP A 185 4.35 28.45 -15.68
CA ASP A 185 5.58 28.90 -16.36
C ASP A 185 6.70 27.86 -16.37
N GLY A 186 6.41 26.64 -15.91
CA GLY A 186 7.32 25.51 -15.92
C GLY A 186 8.53 25.63 -15.00
N LYS A 187 8.60 26.64 -14.13
CA LYS A 187 9.74 26.79 -13.21
C LYS A 187 9.80 25.64 -12.23
N GLN A 188 11.02 25.15 -12.00
CA GLN A 188 11.28 24.02 -11.12
C GLN A 188 12.08 24.44 -9.89
N ILE A 189 11.90 23.71 -8.80
CA ILE A 189 12.70 23.82 -7.59
C ILE A 189 12.90 22.44 -6.96
N THR A 190 14.08 22.21 -6.38
CA THR A 190 14.38 21.04 -5.57
C THR A 190 14.75 21.46 -4.17
N LEU A 191 14.16 20.83 -3.15
CA LEU A 191 14.44 21.12 -1.74
C LEU A 191 14.71 19.82 -0.97
N GLU A 192 15.45 19.94 0.11
CA GLU A 192 15.67 18.88 1.10
C GLU A 192 15.06 19.30 2.45
N GLY A 193 14.58 18.33 3.21
CA GLY A 193 13.86 18.60 4.43
C GLY A 193 13.61 17.36 5.29
N LYS A 194 12.63 17.47 6.17
CA LYS A 194 12.23 16.41 7.10
C LYS A 194 10.72 16.21 7.13
N THR A 195 10.27 15.06 7.60
CA THR A 195 8.87 14.82 7.91
C THR A 195 8.41 15.65 9.12
N THR A 196 7.10 15.90 9.18
CA THR A 196 6.42 16.33 10.40
C THR A 196 5.62 15.15 10.95
N GLN A 197 5.44 15.13 12.27
CA GLN A 197 4.64 14.11 12.95
C GLN A 197 4.14 14.64 14.31
N PRO A 198 3.02 14.11 14.82
CA PRO A 198 2.59 14.36 16.20
C PRO A 198 3.63 13.88 17.22
N VAL A 199 3.62 14.49 18.41
CA VAL A 199 4.43 14.04 19.54
C VAL A 199 4.09 12.57 19.83
N ASN A 200 5.11 11.71 19.90
CA ASN A 200 5.01 10.25 20.11
C ASN A 200 4.45 9.42 18.93
N SER A 201 4.46 9.95 17.70
CA SER A 201 4.13 9.18 16.49
C SER A 201 5.38 8.89 15.66
N ASN A 202 5.53 7.65 15.20
CA ASN A 202 6.51 7.28 14.17
C ASN A 202 5.96 7.43 12.75
N LYS A 203 4.70 7.84 12.62
CA LYS A 203 4.01 8.07 11.36
C LYS A 203 4.02 9.56 11.03
N ALA A 204 4.56 9.89 9.86
CA ALA A 204 4.58 11.24 9.29
C ALA A 204 3.16 11.70 8.92
N ASP A 205 2.84 12.94 9.26
CA ASP A 205 1.60 13.65 8.90
C ASP A 205 1.83 14.79 7.88
N GLY A 206 3.09 15.02 7.52
CA GLY A 206 3.50 16.04 6.56
C GLY A 206 5.01 16.05 6.33
N MET A 207 5.48 17.05 5.59
CA MET A 207 6.90 17.35 5.35
C MET A 207 7.15 18.85 5.40
N SER A 208 8.32 19.23 5.89
CA SER A 208 8.79 20.62 5.99
C SER A 208 10.16 20.78 5.32
N PHE A 209 10.29 21.83 4.50
CA PHE A 209 11.50 22.18 3.75
C PHE A 209 11.78 23.66 3.92
N THR A 210 13.05 24.05 3.80
CA THR A 210 13.48 25.45 3.96
C THR A 210 14.41 25.87 2.82
N ASN A 211 14.20 27.05 2.26
CA ASN A 211 15.12 27.67 1.31
C ASN A 211 15.34 29.14 1.68
N GLY A 212 16.50 29.43 2.26
CA GLY A 212 16.79 30.76 2.83
C GLY A 212 15.79 31.09 3.94
N SER A 213 15.03 32.18 3.76
CA SER A 213 14.01 32.64 4.72
C SER A 213 12.59 32.11 4.44
N VAL A 214 12.45 31.15 3.51
CA VAL A 214 11.15 30.66 3.03
C VAL A 214 10.96 29.21 3.47
N ASP A 215 9.84 28.97 4.16
CA ASP A 215 9.42 27.65 4.63
C ASP A 215 8.35 27.08 3.68
N TYR A 216 8.51 25.81 3.32
CA TYR A 216 7.57 25.04 2.51
C TYR A 216 7.05 23.88 3.36
N ILE A 217 5.74 23.85 3.59
CA ILE A 217 5.10 22.90 4.48
C ILE A 217 4.01 22.17 3.70
N VAL A 218 4.09 20.84 3.65
CA VAL A 218 3.05 19.98 3.09
C VAL A 218 2.40 19.20 4.23
N ARG A 219 1.09 19.33 4.41
CA ARG A 219 0.30 18.46 5.30
C ARG A 219 -0.37 17.39 4.47
N PHE A 220 -0.48 16.17 5.01
CA PHE A 220 -1.07 15.04 4.27
C PHE A 220 -2.59 14.90 4.48
N ASN A 221 -3.12 15.41 5.59
CA ASN A 221 -4.56 15.34 5.88
C ASN A 221 -5.06 16.56 6.69
N PRO A 222 -5.82 17.49 6.07
CA PRO A 222 -6.09 17.55 4.63
C PRO A 222 -4.79 17.83 3.84
N LEU A 223 -4.75 17.41 2.57
CA LEU A 223 -3.60 17.63 1.71
C LEU A 223 -3.49 19.11 1.32
N VAL A 224 -2.52 19.81 1.88
CA VAL A 224 -2.34 21.26 1.70
C VAL A 224 -0.86 21.61 1.58
N LEU A 225 -0.53 22.46 0.61
CA LEU A 225 0.75 23.14 0.49
C LEU A 225 0.66 24.53 1.12
N ARG A 226 1.61 24.87 2.00
CA ARG A 226 1.79 26.22 2.55
C ARG A 226 3.22 26.68 2.32
N VAL A 227 3.38 27.90 1.79
CA VAL A 227 4.70 28.55 1.63
C VAL A 227 4.69 29.84 2.43
N ILE A 228 5.63 30.00 3.35
CA ILE A 228 5.67 31.07 4.34
C ILE A 228 7.03 31.77 4.29
N GLN A 229 7.05 33.09 4.37
CA GLN A 229 8.27 33.87 4.53
C GLN A 229 8.13 34.80 5.73
N GLY A 230 8.83 34.49 6.83
CA GLY A 230 8.63 35.17 8.11
C GLY A 230 7.18 35.03 8.59
N ASN A 231 6.48 36.15 8.77
CA ASN A 231 5.08 36.17 9.22
C ASN A 231 4.05 36.19 8.06
N LYS A 232 4.51 36.11 6.80
CA LYS A 232 3.63 36.23 5.63
C LYS A 232 3.45 34.88 4.94
N THR A 233 2.20 34.46 4.78
CA THR A 233 1.84 33.35 3.89
C THR A 233 1.92 33.82 2.43
N LEU A 234 2.75 33.18 1.63
CA LEU A 234 2.90 33.43 0.20
C LEU A 234 1.97 32.55 -0.64
N VAL A 235 1.77 31.30 -0.21
CA VAL A 235 0.91 30.29 -0.88
C VAL A 235 0.19 29.48 0.19
N GLU A 236 -1.09 29.20 -0.03
CA GLU A 236 -1.86 28.21 0.70
C GLU A 236 -2.87 27.57 -0.27
N GLU A 237 -2.59 26.34 -0.69
CA GLU A 237 -3.36 25.64 -1.72
C GLU A 237 -3.69 24.21 -1.29
N SER A 238 -4.95 23.82 -1.49
CA SER A 238 -5.36 22.42 -1.32
C SER A 238 -4.85 21.58 -2.50
N GLY A 239 -4.33 20.40 -2.20
CA GLY A 239 -3.82 19.46 -3.19
C GLY A 239 -4.68 18.21 -3.32
N LYS A 240 -4.39 17.43 -4.36
CA LYS A 240 -4.90 16.06 -4.54
C LYS A 240 -3.73 15.14 -4.89
N TRP A 241 -3.67 13.98 -4.25
CA TRP A 241 -2.75 12.92 -4.67
C TRP A 241 -3.09 12.48 -6.09
N GLU A 242 -2.07 12.20 -6.88
CA GLU A 242 -2.20 11.58 -8.20
C GLU A 242 -2.26 10.06 -8.11
#